data_AF-A0A6G0WEP0-F1
#
_entry.id   AF-A0A6G0WEP0-F1
#
_cell.length_a   1.000
_cell.length_b   1.000
_cell.length_c   1.000
_cell.angle_alpha   90.00
_cell.angle_beta   90.00
_cell.angle_gamma   90.00
#
_symmetry.space_group_name_H-M   'P 1'
#
loop_
_entity.id
_entity.type
_entity.pdbx_description
1 polymer ?
#
loop_
_entity_poly.entity_id
_entity_poly.type
_entity_poly.pdbx_seq_one_letter_code
_entity_poly.pdbx_strand_id
1 'polypeptide(L)'
;MKSIFVLASLASSVALVQAQVAPWGQCGGLNYSGSTVCAAGTVCVKQNDFYSQCLAASNAPPSSNPTVTPTTARPPPTASASPTTTVPSSGSQPPITNNGVSSYNWCGKRKWIALTFDDWWPSPAIDDILADLKANNMKASFFLAPGMSSPDPNICTKLKNVLAAGHSINSHSYTHPHFPQVTAAQRATELKQTEDVVYNQCGLPTGTMKQFRPPYGDLNKAIALEVNQAGYTVISWTYDAVDWDSSTNQLATVWPKTLQQFNKLPNGSSAVILHHTWAYTSTGTKGIIANYKNYFAPLGYEFVTVNQCFDACLADGNCKLSGFGPGVYDN
;
A
#
# COMPACT_ATOMS: atom_id res chain seq x y z
N MET A 1 -70.64 -17.22 -47.30
CA MET A 1 -70.07 -17.19 -45.93
C MET A 1 -68.55 -17.09 -46.06
N LYS A 2 -67.98 -15.91 -45.85
CA LYS A 2 -66.52 -15.66 -45.91
C LYS A 2 -66.03 -15.48 -44.47
N SER A 3 -65.24 -16.42 -43.97
CA SER A 3 -64.68 -16.37 -42.62
C SER A 3 -63.39 -15.56 -42.62
N ILE A 4 -63.39 -14.48 -41.85
CA ILE A 4 -62.24 -13.62 -41.58
C ILE A 4 -61.47 -14.24 -40.41
N PHE A 5 -60.21 -14.62 -40.63
CA PHE A 5 -59.28 -15.01 -39.56
C PHE A 5 -58.65 -13.74 -38.99
N VAL A 6 -58.91 -13.47 -37.71
CA VAL A 6 -58.26 -12.41 -36.93
C VAL A 6 -57.01 -12.98 -36.27
N LEU A 7 -55.84 -12.50 -36.68
CA LEU A 7 -54.56 -12.76 -36.02
C LEU A 7 -54.42 -11.85 -34.80
N ALA A 8 -54.51 -12.42 -33.60
CA ALA A 8 -54.19 -11.73 -32.35
C ALA A 8 -52.67 -11.78 -32.11
N SER A 9 -52.01 -10.64 -32.23
CA SER A 9 -50.61 -10.45 -31.86
C SER A 9 -50.47 -10.29 -30.34
N LEU A 10 -49.88 -11.29 -29.67
CA LEU A 10 -49.42 -11.14 -28.30
C LEU A 10 -48.17 -10.24 -28.29
N ALA A 11 -48.30 -9.02 -27.77
CA ALA A 11 -47.18 -8.18 -27.41
C ALA A 11 -46.66 -8.62 -26.02
N SER A 12 -45.53 -9.33 -25.98
CA SER A 12 -44.81 -9.62 -24.74
C SER A 12 -44.16 -8.34 -24.21
N SER A 13 -44.70 -7.78 -23.13
CA SER A 13 -44.08 -6.71 -22.37
C SER A 13 -42.83 -7.24 -21.65
N VAL A 14 -41.64 -6.88 -22.16
CA VAL A 14 -40.37 -7.10 -21.47
C VAL A 14 -40.31 -6.12 -20.30
N ALA A 15 -40.47 -6.61 -19.07
CA ALA A 15 -40.17 -5.83 -17.88
C ALA A 15 -38.67 -5.54 -17.85
N LEU A 16 -38.29 -4.26 -17.91
CA LEU A 16 -36.93 -3.82 -17.61
C LEU A 16 -36.65 -4.11 -16.13
N VAL A 17 -35.93 -5.19 -15.85
CA VAL A 17 -35.38 -5.45 -14.52
C VAL A 17 -34.33 -4.38 -14.27
N GLN A 18 -34.68 -3.34 -13.51
CA GLN A 18 -33.69 -2.39 -13.00
C GLN A 18 -32.74 -3.17 -12.08
N ALA A 19 -31.47 -3.27 -12.45
CA ALA A 19 -30.45 -3.92 -11.63
C ALA A 19 -30.37 -3.21 -10.28
N GLN A 20 -30.85 -3.85 -9.22
CA GLN A 20 -30.70 -3.35 -7.85
C GLN A 20 -29.25 -3.51 -7.41
N VAL A 21 -28.72 -2.53 -6.69
CA VAL A 21 -27.40 -2.58 -6.09
C VAL A 21 -27.46 -3.49 -4.85
N ALA A 22 -26.61 -4.51 -4.81
CA ALA A 22 -26.51 -5.40 -3.66
C ALA A 22 -26.21 -4.63 -2.36
N PRO A 23 -26.57 -5.15 -1.18
CA PRO A 23 -26.15 -4.57 0.09
C PRO A 23 -24.64 -4.28 0.09
N TRP A 24 -24.25 -3.11 0.61
CA TRP A 24 -22.87 -2.58 0.61
C TRP A 24 -22.30 -2.17 -0.75
N GLY A 25 -23.06 -2.27 -1.84
CA GLY A 25 -22.65 -1.75 -3.14
C GLY A 25 -22.78 -0.23 -3.24
N GLN A 26 -22.03 0.37 -4.18
CA GLN A 26 -22.14 1.80 -4.48
C GLN A 26 -23.45 2.08 -5.21
N CYS A 27 -24.20 3.08 -4.73
CA CYS A 27 -25.50 3.51 -5.26
C CYS A 27 -25.54 5.02 -5.58
N GLY A 28 -24.40 5.70 -5.58
CA GLY A 28 -24.31 7.12 -5.89
C GLY A 28 -22.91 7.70 -5.71
N GLY A 29 -22.77 8.99 -6.04
CA GLY A 29 -21.51 9.74 -6.00
C GLY A 29 -21.29 10.56 -7.27
N LEU A 30 -20.46 11.61 -7.18
CA LEU A 30 -19.99 12.36 -8.35
C LEU A 30 -19.41 11.42 -9.41
N ASN A 31 -19.92 11.53 -10.64
CA ASN A 31 -19.58 10.71 -11.81
C ASN A 31 -20.02 9.23 -11.74
N TYR A 32 -20.84 8.83 -10.76
CA TYR A 32 -21.44 7.49 -10.73
C TYR A 32 -22.57 7.36 -11.77
N SER A 33 -22.48 6.39 -12.67
CA SER A 33 -23.46 6.11 -13.73
C SER A 33 -24.25 4.81 -13.51
N GLY A 34 -24.02 4.12 -12.40
CA GLY A 34 -24.71 2.87 -12.07
C GLY A 34 -26.09 3.08 -11.45
N SER A 35 -26.72 1.99 -11.01
CA SER A 35 -28.04 2.05 -10.39
C SER A 35 -28.01 2.73 -9.03
N THR A 36 -28.96 3.63 -8.77
CA THR A 36 -29.10 4.27 -7.46
C THR A 36 -30.12 3.55 -6.56
N VAL A 37 -30.67 2.43 -7.04
CA VAL A 37 -31.71 1.67 -6.36
C VAL A 37 -31.06 0.50 -5.62
N CYS A 38 -31.11 0.54 -4.30
CA CYS A 38 -30.60 -0.52 -3.44
C CYS A 38 -31.53 -1.73 -3.39
N ALA A 39 -30.95 -2.91 -3.14
CA ALA A 39 -31.69 -4.14 -2.89
C ALA A 39 -32.57 -4.03 -1.64
N ALA A 40 -33.66 -4.81 -1.60
CA ALA A 40 -34.63 -4.79 -0.52
C ALA A 40 -33.96 -4.89 0.87
N GLY A 41 -34.38 -4.02 1.81
CA GLY A 41 -33.83 -3.94 3.16
C GLY A 41 -32.63 -2.99 3.32
N THR A 42 -32.18 -2.34 2.24
CA THR A 42 -31.11 -1.34 2.28
C THR A 42 -31.52 -0.01 1.62
N VAL A 43 -30.89 1.08 2.03
CA VAL A 43 -31.11 2.44 1.52
C VAL A 43 -29.79 3.05 1.09
N CYS A 44 -29.82 3.89 0.06
CA CYS A 44 -28.63 4.55 -0.44
C CYS A 44 -28.22 5.71 0.48
N VAL A 45 -27.11 5.55 1.20
CA VAL A 45 -26.62 6.55 2.17
C VAL A 45 -25.38 7.24 1.58
N LYS A 46 -25.42 8.57 1.49
CA LYS A 46 -24.26 9.38 1.07
C LYS A 46 -23.17 9.32 2.13
N GLN A 47 -21.96 8.90 1.74
CA GLN A 47 -20.78 8.90 2.60
C GLN A 47 -19.92 10.16 2.37
N ASN A 48 -19.75 10.53 1.11
CA ASN A 48 -19.12 11.78 0.70
C ASN A 48 -19.62 12.18 -0.71
N ASP A 49 -19.09 13.27 -1.27
CA ASP A 49 -19.54 13.78 -2.57
C ASP A 49 -19.29 12.81 -3.73
N PHE A 50 -18.31 11.91 -3.62
CA PHE A 50 -17.93 10.95 -4.66
C PHE A 50 -18.50 9.54 -4.42
N TYR A 51 -19.13 9.28 -3.28
CA TYR A 51 -19.54 7.92 -2.91
C TYR A 51 -20.78 7.87 -2.00
N SER A 52 -21.79 7.12 -2.44
CA SER A 52 -22.95 6.69 -1.65
C SER A 52 -23.06 5.16 -1.68
N GLN A 53 -23.48 4.54 -0.57
CA GLN A 53 -23.49 3.09 -0.39
C GLN A 53 -24.85 2.58 0.10
N CYS A 54 -25.27 1.40 -0.35
CA CYS A 54 -26.46 0.72 0.15
C CYS A 54 -26.22 0.15 1.55
N LEU A 55 -26.84 0.75 2.57
CA LEU A 55 -26.72 0.34 3.97
C LEU A 55 -28.07 -0.09 4.55
N ALA A 56 -28.06 -0.92 5.59
CA ALA A 56 -29.27 -1.26 6.33
C ALA A 56 -29.96 0.01 6.86
N ALA A 57 -31.28 0.10 6.75
CA ALA A 57 -32.06 1.29 7.12
C ALA A 57 -31.89 1.72 8.60
N SER A 58 -31.39 0.84 9.48
CA SER A 58 -31.06 1.16 10.88
C SER A 58 -29.80 2.02 11.04
N ASN A 59 -28.99 2.20 10.00
CA ASN A 59 -27.73 2.95 10.03
C ASN A 59 -27.81 4.32 9.33
N ALA A 60 -29.03 4.78 8.99
CA ALA A 60 -29.21 6.13 8.45
C ALA A 60 -28.92 7.18 9.54
N PRO A 61 -28.05 8.18 9.30
CA PRO A 61 -27.90 9.30 10.22
C PRO A 61 -29.22 10.07 10.30
N PRO A 62 -29.63 10.57 11.49
CA PRO A 62 -30.86 11.35 11.62
C PRO A 62 -30.76 12.62 10.77
N SER A 63 -31.77 12.81 9.91
CA SER A 63 -31.92 14.00 9.08
C SER A 63 -32.14 15.23 9.96
N SER A 64 -31.15 16.10 10.05
CA SER A 64 -31.30 17.45 10.60
C SER A 64 -31.62 18.43 9.47
N ASN A 65 -32.90 18.79 9.38
CA ASN A 65 -33.36 19.94 8.61
C ASN A 65 -32.82 21.23 9.28
N PRO A 66 -32.15 22.16 8.56
CA PRO A 66 -31.80 23.44 9.16
C PRO A 66 -32.99 24.40 9.08
N THR A 67 -33.64 24.62 10.23
CA THR A 67 -34.53 25.75 10.45
C THR A 67 -33.71 27.04 10.48
N VAL A 68 -33.98 27.92 9.52
CA VAL A 68 -33.39 29.27 9.44
C VAL A 68 -34.18 30.22 10.32
N THR A 69 -33.54 30.86 11.30
CA THR A 69 -34.09 32.01 12.04
C THR A 69 -32.96 33.02 12.33
N PRO A 70 -33.19 34.35 12.22
CA PRO A 70 -32.18 35.30 11.79
C PRO A 70 -31.30 35.89 12.90
N THR A 71 -30.07 36.20 12.50
CA THR A 71 -28.99 36.84 13.24
C THR A 71 -29.34 38.27 13.67
N THR A 72 -29.16 38.59 14.96
CA THR A 72 -28.95 39.96 15.43
C THR A 72 -27.46 40.19 15.69
N ALA A 73 -26.96 41.28 15.11
CA ALA A 73 -25.55 41.65 15.06
C ALA A 73 -25.00 42.08 16.42
N ARG A 74 -23.73 41.72 16.70
CA ARG A 74 -22.91 42.27 17.79
C ARG A 74 -21.59 42.80 17.21
N PRO A 75 -21.06 43.96 17.66
CA PRO A 75 -19.94 44.65 17.02
C PRO A 75 -18.57 44.02 17.36
N PRO A 76 -17.52 44.37 16.58
CA PRO A 76 -16.25 43.67 16.60
C PRO A 76 -15.38 44.09 17.80
N PRO A 77 -14.56 43.19 18.38
CA PRO A 77 -13.50 43.60 19.27
C PRO A 77 -12.24 43.97 18.48
N THR A 78 -11.65 45.06 18.94
CA THR A 78 -10.45 45.76 18.49
C THR A 78 -9.23 44.86 18.40
N ALA A 79 -8.45 45.06 17.34
CA ALA A 79 -7.16 44.42 17.11
C ALA A 79 -6.18 44.73 18.26
N SER A 80 -5.58 43.67 18.82
CA SER A 80 -4.40 43.76 19.66
C SER A 80 -3.32 42.89 19.03
N ALA A 81 -2.23 43.53 18.60
CA ALA A 81 -1.08 42.90 17.98
C ALA A 81 -0.36 42.01 19.01
N SER A 82 -0.03 40.79 18.60
CA SER A 82 0.84 39.88 19.33
C SER A 82 1.88 39.29 18.36
N PRO A 83 3.11 39.02 18.83
CA PRO A 83 4.30 39.05 18.00
C PRO A 83 4.43 37.81 17.10
N THR A 84 4.93 38.06 15.90
CA THR A 84 5.34 37.05 14.93
C THR A 84 6.50 36.22 15.49
N THR A 85 6.19 35.08 16.10
CA THR A 85 7.16 34.01 16.29
C THR A 85 7.33 33.29 14.96
N THR A 86 8.41 33.61 14.26
CA THR A 86 8.93 32.82 13.14
C THR A 86 9.27 31.42 13.64
N VAL A 87 8.38 30.47 13.40
CA VAL A 87 8.71 29.04 13.45
C VAL A 87 9.66 28.77 12.28
N PRO A 88 10.87 28.20 12.50
CA PRO A 88 11.71 27.79 11.40
C PRO A 88 10.99 26.69 10.61
N SER A 89 10.72 26.98 9.34
CA SER A 89 10.39 25.96 8.35
C SER A 89 11.54 24.96 8.32
N SER A 90 11.35 23.80 8.96
CA SER A 90 12.16 22.62 8.73
C SER A 90 12.10 22.31 7.24
N GLY A 91 13.14 22.69 6.50
CA GLY A 91 13.25 22.45 5.08
C GLY A 91 13.09 20.97 4.80
N SER A 92 11.96 20.58 4.20
CA SER A 92 11.84 19.32 3.51
C SER A 92 12.85 19.34 2.37
N GLN A 93 13.96 18.63 2.57
CA GLN A 93 14.91 18.36 1.50
C GLN A 93 14.12 17.75 0.34
N PRO A 94 14.19 18.31 -0.89
CA PRO A 94 13.44 17.75 -2.01
C PRO A 94 13.82 16.28 -2.18
N PRO A 95 12.86 15.38 -2.45
CA PRO A 95 13.17 13.98 -2.69
C PRO A 95 14.22 13.89 -3.79
N ILE A 96 15.16 12.94 -3.67
CA ILE A 96 16.08 12.65 -4.77
C ILE A 96 15.23 12.18 -5.94
N THR A 97 15.02 13.07 -6.91
CA THR A 97 14.24 12.77 -8.09
C THR A 97 15.14 12.20 -9.17
N ASN A 98 15.02 10.91 -9.47
CA ASN A 98 15.57 10.35 -10.69
C ASN A 98 14.66 10.79 -11.84
N ASN A 99 15.11 11.76 -12.66
CA ASN A 99 14.34 12.31 -13.77
C ASN A 99 12.93 12.82 -13.38
N GLY A 100 12.75 13.32 -12.16
CA GLY A 100 11.47 13.81 -11.62
C GLY A 100 10.71 12.80 -10.73
N VAL A 101 11.14 11.54 -10.66
CA VAL A 101 10.50 10.49 -9.84
C VAL A 101 11.23 10.35 -8.50
N SER A 102 10.49 10.43 -7.39
CA SER A 102 11.00 10.04 -6.07
C SER A 102 11.06 8.51 -5.99
N SER A 103 12.25 7.96 -6.21
CA SER A 103 12.49 6.52 -6.16
C SER A 103 13.85 6.15 -5.60
N TYR A 104 13.96 4.94 -5.06
CA TYR A 104 15.23 4.41 -4.58
C TYR A 104 15.34 2.89 -4.56
N ASN A 105 16.58 2.40 -4.55
CA ASN A 105 16.91 0.98 -4.42
C ASN A 105 18.10 0.73 -3.48
N TRP A 106 18.63 1.76 -2.82
CA TRP A 106 19.89 1.71 -2.09
C TRP A 106 19.90 2.69 -0.91
N CYS A 107 20.57 2.30 0.19
CA CYS A 107 20.68 3.13 1.38
C CYS A 107 21.99 3.94 1.40
N GLY A 108 22.63 4.24 0.28
CA GLY A 108 23.93 4.93 0.29
C GLY A 108 25.13 4.04 0.67
N LYS A 109 26.33 4.63 0.66
CA LYS A 109 27.62 3.93 0.87
C LYS A 109 27.89 3.69 2.36
N ARG A 110 27.14 2.76 2.94
CA ARG A 110 27.21 2.38 4.35
C ARG A 110 26.89 0.90 4.53
N LYS A 111 27.36 0.30 5.61
CA LYS A 111 27.14 -1.12 5.90
C LYS A 111 25.75 -1.38 6.49
N TRP A 112 24.71 -1.14 5.71
CA TRP A 112 23.32 -1.38 6.12
C TRP A 112 22.64 -2.41 5.25
N ILE A 113 21.87 -3.30 5.86
CA ILE A 113 20.98 -4.25 5.20
C ILE A 113 19.54 -3.91 5.56
N ALA A 114 18.74 -3.56 4.57
CA ALA A 114 17.29 -3.41 4.69
C ALA A 114 16.61 -4.68 4.17
N LEU A 115 16.22 -5.57 5.08
CA LEU A 115 15.42 -6.75 4.74
C LEU A 115 13.97 -6.32 4.52
N THR A 116 13.40 -6.77 3.41
CA THR A 116 12.04 -6.43 3.01
C THR A 116 11.24 -7.67 2.65
N PHE A 117 9.98 -7.73 3.07
CA PHE A 117 9.09 -8.85 2.80
C PHE A 117 7.80 -8.36 2.13
N ASP A 118 7.53 -8.84 0.93
CA ASP A 118 6.35 -8.50 0.13
C ASP A 118 5.19 -9.49 0.37
N ASP A 119 4.05 -9.19 -0.25
CA ASP A 119 2.85 -10.05 -0.35
C ASP A 119 2.17 -10.43 0.97
N TRP A 120 2.20 -9.54 1.98
CA TRP A 120 1.63 -9.77 3.32
C TRP A 120 0.75 -11.02 3.45
N TRP A 121 1.36 -12.12 3.88
CA TRP A 121 0.68 -13.40 3.96
C TRP A 121 0.16 -13.64 5.38
N PRO A 122 -1.04 -14.17 5.57
CA PRO A 122 -1.58 -14.47 6.89
C PRO A 122 -0.72 -15.47 7.68
N SER A 123 -1.13 -15.71 8.94
CA SER A 123 -0.43 -16.61 9.87
C SER A 123 -0.18 -18.00 9.24
N PRO A 124 0.96 -18.67 9.51
CA PRO A 124 1.97 -18.32 10.52
C PRO A 124 3.11 -17.41 10.03
N ALA A 125 3.16 -17.04 8.75
CA ALA A 125 4.34 -16.41 8.14
C ALA A 125 4.84 -15.16 8.89
N ILE A 126 3.97 -14.16 9.11
CA ILE A 126 4.34 -12.92 9.80
C ILE A 126 4.79 -13.18 11.24
N ASP A 127 4.12 -14.07 11.95
CA ASP A 127 4.42 -14.35 13.36
C ASP A 127 5.80 -15.01 13.50
N ASP A 128 6.11 -15.95 12.59
CA ASP A 128 7.42 -16.61 12.50
C ASP A 128 8.54 -15.62 12.13
N ILE A 129 8.31 -14.75 11.13
CA ILE A 129 9.28 -13.72 10.72
C ILE A 129 9.58 -12.79 11.91
N LEU A 130 8.55 -12.30 12.60
CA LEU A 130 8.73 -11.40 13.75
C LEU A 130 9.46 -12.07 14.92
N ALA A 131 9.18 -13.34 15.18
CA ALA A 131 9.90 -14.11 16.20
C ALA A 131 11.40 -14.22 15.87
N ASP A 132 11.73 -14.57 14.63
CA ASP A 132 13.13 -14.71 14.20
C ASP A 132 13.86 -13.37 14.14
N LEU A 133 13.20 -12.30 13.69
CA LEU A 133 13.77 -10.94 13.73
C LEU A 133 14.08 -10.49 15.15
N LYS A 134 13.16 -10.75 16.10
CA LYS A 134 13.38 -10.45 17.53
C LYS A 134 14.54 -11.25 18.09
N ALA A 135 14.59 -12.56 17.83
CA ALA A 135 15.66 -13.44 18.32
C ALA A 135 17.05 -13.00 17.82
N ASN A 136 17.13 -12.42 16.62
CA ASN A 136 18.38 -11.95 16.02
C ASN A 136 18.66 -10.45 16.23
N ASN A 137 17.79 -9.74 16.94
CA ASN A 137 17.83 -8.29 17.13
C ASN A 137 18.00 -7.55 15.79
N MET A 138 17.08 -7.79 14.87
CA MET A 138 17.06 -7.22 13.52
C MET A 138 15.79 -6.42 13.28
N LYS A 139 15.89 -5.36 12.48
CA LYS A 139 14.73 -4.65 11.92
C LYS A 139 14.54 -5.03 10.46
N ALA A 140 13.30 -4.86 9.99
CA ALA A 140 12.87 -5.24 8.65
C ALA A 140 11.66 -4.41 8.25
N SER A 141 11.21 -4.56 7.01
CA SER A 141 10.08 -3.81 6.45
C SER A 141 9.14 -4.74 5.71
N PHE A 142 7.84 -4.48 5.81
CA PHE A 142 6.80 -5.33 5.24
C PHE A 142 5.97 -4.52 4.23
N PHE A 143 5.77 -5.06 3.04
CA PHE A 143 4.96 -4.47 1.99
C PHE A 143 3.62 -5.20 1.89
N LEU A 144 2.54 -4.44 2.04
CA LEU A 144 1.19 -4.94 2.29
C LEU A 144 0.41 -5.06 0.98
N ALA A 145 -0.11 -6.27 0.70
CA ALA A 145 -1.11 -6.54 -0.34
C ALA A 145 -2.33 -7.26 0.28
N PRO A 146 -3.13 -6.59 1.12
CA PRO A 146 -4.11 -7.24 1.99
C PRO A 146 -5.28 -7.91 1.24
N GLY A 147 -5.50 -7.56 -0.03
CA GLY A 147 -6.50 -8.18 -0.91
C GLY A 147 -5.96 -9.32 -1.79
N MET A 148 -4.67 -9.65 -1.71
CA MET A 148 -4.05 -10.71 -2.52
C MET A 148 -4.34 -12.12 -1.98
N SER A 149 -4.53 -12.25 -0.67
CA SER A 149 -4.80 -13.53 0.00
C SER A 149 -6.18 -13.54 0.67
N SER A 150 -6.57 -14.70 1.22
CA SER A 150 -7.71 -14.77 2.14
C SER A 150 -7.60 -13.71 3.25
N PRO A 151 -8.72 -13.08 3.67
CA PRO A 151 -8.70 -12.07 4.71
C PRO A 151 -8.01 -12.58 5.98
N ASP A 152 -7.04 -11.81 6.49
CA ASP A 152 -6.42 -12.08 7.79
C ASP A 152 -7.26 -11.38 8.89
N PRO A 153 -8.05 -12.11 9.69
CA PRO A 153 -8.87 -11.51 10.74
C PRO A 153 -8.04 -10.79 11.81
N ASN A 154 -6.75 -11.11 11.91
CA ASN A 154 -5.83 -10.55 12.89
C ASN A 154 -4.90 -9.47 12.31
N ILE A 155 -5.13 -9.01 11.07
CA ILE A 155 -4.26 -8.06 10.38
C ILE A 155 -3.95 -6.83 11.24
N CYS A 156 -4.95 -6.19 11.85
CA CYS A 156 -4.75 -4.97 12.62
C CYS A 156 -3.87 -5.17 13.86
N THR A 157 -4.03 -6.29 14.57
CA THR A 157 -3.17 -6.63 15.71
C THR A 157 -1.74 -6.87 15.25
N LYS A 158 -1.54 -7.59 14.14
CA LYS A 158 -0.21 -7.86 13.60
C LYS A 158 0.48 -6.59 13.12
N LEU A 159 -0.20 -5.69 12.41
CA LEU A 159 0.38 -4.41 12.00
C LEU A 159 0.85 -3.59 13.20
N LYS A 160 0.05 -3.53 14.27
CA LYS A 160 0.44 -2.88 15.53
C LYS A 160 1.67 -3.54 16.15
N ASN A 161 1.76 -4.87 16.13
CA ASN A 161 2.92 -5.61 16.64
C ASN A 161 4.19 -5.35 15.82
N VAL A 162 4.07 -5.33 14.47
CA VAL A 162 5.17 -5.00 13.56
C VAL A 162 5.74 -3.62 13.91
N LEU A 163 4.87 -2.61 14.04
CA LEU A 163 5.28 -1.25 14.38
C LEU A 163 5.85 -1.14 15.81
N ALA A 164 5.21 -1.77 16.80
CA ALA A 164 5.66 -1.75 18.19
C ALA A 164 7.04 -2.42 18.36
N ALA A 165 7.35 -3.41 17.52
CA ALA A 165 8.67 -4.03 17.47
C ALA A 165 9.71 -3.21 16.68
N GLY A 166 9.36 -2.04 16.15
CA GLY A 166 10.26 -1.12 15.45
C GLY A 166 10.56 -1.51 14.00
N HIS A 167 9.73 -2.37 13.40
CA HIS A 167 9.73 -2.62 11.97
C HIS A 167 8.90 -1.55 11.25
N SER A 168 8.92 -1.54 9.92
CA SER A 168 8.06 -0.64 9.13
C SER A 168 7.07 -1.43 8.27
N ILE A 169 5.93 -0.79 7.97
CA ILE A 169 4.93 -1.29 7.02
C ILE A 169 4.78 -0.27 5.90
N ASN A 170 4.59 -0.75 4.67
CA ASN A 170 4.48 0.06 3.45
C ASN A 170 3.51 -0.60 2.47
N SER A 171 3.10 0.11 1.42
CA SER A 171 2.09 -0.37 0.48
C SER A 171 2.69 -1.24 -0.63
N HIS A 172 2.02 -2.34 -0.96
CA HIS A 172 2.27 -3.18 -2.13
C HIS A 172 1.03 -3.29 -3.03
N SER A 173 0.19 -2.24 -3.03
CA SER A 173 -1.16 -2.24 -3.61
C SER A 173 -2.15 -3.07 -2.77
N TYR A 174 -3.39 -3.22 -3.23
CA TYR A 174 -4.42 -4.01 -2.54
C TYR A 174 -4.48 -5.44 -3.08
N THR A 175 -4.68 -5.63 -4.39
CA THR A 175 -4.84 -6.95 -5.04
C THR A 175 -3.61 -7.46 -5.80
N HIS A 176 -2.48 -6.74 -5.73
CA HIS A 176 -1.23 -7.08 -6.41
C HIS A 176 -1.33 -7.14 -7.97
N PRO A 177 -1.92 -6.15 -8.68
CA PRO A 177 -1.96 -6.16 -10.14
C PRO A 177 -0.66 -5.63 -10.75
N HIS A 178 -0.38 -5.99 -12.01
CA HIS A 178 0.58 -5.25 -12.82
C HIS A 178 0.07 -3.83 -13.09
N PHE A 179 0.71 -2.83 -12.49
CA PHE A 179 0.27 -1.43 -12.56
C PHE A 179 0.15 -0.87 -14.00
N PRO A 180 1.00 -1.26 -14.98
CA PRO A 180 0.84 -0.87 -16.37
C PRO A 180 -0.37 -1.49 -17.09
N GLN A 181 -0.93 -2.57 -16.54
CA GLN A 181 -2.06 -3.30 -17.14
C GLN A 181 -3.43 -2.84 -16.62
N VAL A 182 -3.44 -1.97 -15.62
CA VAL A 182 -4.67 -1.38 -15.06
C VAL A 182 -4.74 0.11 -15.38
N THR A 183 -5.94 0.68 -15.32
CA THR A 183 -6.16 2.12 -15.55
C THR A 183 -5.65 2.97 -14.36
N ALA A 184 -5.45 4.27 -14.57
CA ALA A 184 -5.08 5.19 -13.48
C ALA A 184 -6.10 5.18 -12.33
N ALA A 185 -7.39 5.10 -12.63
CA ALA A 185 -8.46 5.00 -11.63
C ALA A 185 -8.38 3.69 -10.81
N GLN A 186 -8.02 2.58 -11.46
CA GLN A 186 -7.78 1.31 -10.77
C GLN A 186 -6.52 1.38 -9.90
N ARG A 187 -5.41 1.98 -10.38
CA ARG A 187 -4.22 2.20 -9.54
C ARG A 187 -4.51 3.06 -8.32
N ALA A 188 -5.28 4.13 -8.48
CA ALA A 188 -5.71 4.96 -7.36
C ALA A 188 -6.56 4.16 -6.36
N THR A 189 -7.47 3.32 -6.84
CA THR A 189 -8.26 2.40 -6.01
C THR A 189 -7.36 1.42 -5.25
N GLU A 190 -6.37 0.82 -5.91
CA GLU A 190 -5.41 -0.11 -5.31
C GLU A 190 -4.62 0.52 -4.16
N LEU A 191 -4.13 1.75 -4.34
CA LEU A 191 -3.44 2.47 -3.26
C LEU A 191 -4.41 2.78 -2.11
N LYS A 192 -5.59 3.31 -2.45
CA LYS A 192 -6.58 3.76 -1.47
C LYS A 192 -7.16 2.62 -0.63
N GLN A 193 -7.41 1.45 -1.22
CA GLN A 193 -7.94 0.31 -0.47
C GLN A 193 -6.95 -0.20 0.58
N THR A 194 -5.65 -0.22 0.26
CA THR A 194 -4.61 -0.56 1.25
C THR A 194 -4.52 0.49 2.35
N GLU A 195 -4.66 1.78 2.02
CA GLU A 195 -4.78 2.85 3.02
C GLU A 195 -6.02 2.70 3.90
N ASP A 196 -7.16 2.35 3.33
CA ASP A 196 -8.40 2.14 4.08
C ASP A 196 -8.25 0.99 5.09
N VAL A 197 -7.57 -0.10 4.73
CA VAL A 197 -7.24 -1.19 5.67
C VAL A 197 -6.35 -0.68 6.80
N VAL A 198 -5.24 -0.01 6.47
CA VAL A 198 -4.23 0.36 7.46
C VAL A 198 -4.69 1.51 8.36
N TYR A 199 -5.23 2.58 7.78
CA TYR A 199 -5.58 3.81 8.49
C TYR A 199 -6.98 3.74 9.08
N ASN A 200 -7.98 3.35 8.28
CA ASN A 200 -9.38 3.44 8.69
C ASN A 200 -9.83 2.20 9.47
N GLN A 201 -9.58 1.00 8.95
CA GLN A 201 -9.96 -0.25 9.61
C GLN A 201 -9.07 -0.54 10.83
N CYS A 202 -7.75 -0.40 10.70
CA CYS A 202 -6.83 -0.71 11.80
C CYS A 202 -6.53 0.47 12.74
N GLY A 203 -6.96 1.68 12.38
CA GLY A 203 -6.80 2.89 13.20
C GLY A 203 -5.35 3.35 13.33
N LEU A 204 -4.48 3.02 12.37
CA LEU A 204 -3.10 3.48 12.38
C LEU A 204 -3.01 4.92 11.84
N PRO A 205 -2.08 5.74 12.32
CA PRO A 205 -1.97 7.13 11.87
C PRO A 205 -1.75 7.23 10.35
N THR A 206 -2.41 8.19 9.71
CA THR A 206 -2.17 8.55 8.31
C THR A 206 -0.68 8.87 8.10
N GLY A 207 -0.11 8.39 7.00
CA GLY A 207 1.31 8.53 6.70
C GLY A 207 2.22 7.50 7.40
N THR A 208 1.64 6.49 8.07
CA THR A 208 2.42 5.34 8.56
C THR A 208 3.10 4.60 7.41
N MET A 209 2.40 4.43 6.27
CA MET A 209 3.01 3.93 5.04
C MET A 209 3.57 5.11 4.25
N LYS A 210 4.89 5.18 4.10
CA LYS A 210 5.58 6.27 3.37
C LYS A 210 6.01 5.87 1.97
N GLN A 211 6.03 4.56 1.72
CA GLN A 211 6.64 3.99 0.54
C GLN A 211 5.71 3.00 -0.13
N PHE A 212 5.88 2.88 -1.43
CA PHE A 212 5.17 1.94 -2.28
C PHE A 212 6.19 1.13 -3.07
N ARG A 213 6.09 -0.19 -2.98
CA ARG A 213 6.78 -1.07 -3.92
C ARG A 213 5.75 -1.55 -4.93
N PRO A 214 6.00 -1.42 -6.25
CA PRO A 214 5.07 -1.96 -7.22
C PRO A 214 5.10 -3.49 -7.25
N PRO A 215 3.93 -4.14 -7.33
CA PRO A 215 3.85 -5.55 -7.71
C PRO A 215 4.77 -5.85 -8.91
N TYR A 216 5.50 -6.96 -8.83
CA TYR A 216 6.43 -7.43 -9.87
C TYR A 216 7.60 -6.47 -10.20
N GLY A 217 7.78 -5.38 -9.48
CA GLY A 217 8.72 -4.32 -9.87
C GLY A 217 8.26 -3.53 -11.11
N ASP A 218 6.99 -3.66 -11.51
CA ASP A 218 6.50 -3.25 -12.83
C ASP A 218 5.86 -1.85 -12.80
N LEU A 219 6.66 -0.85 -13.17
CA LEU A 219 6.23 0.55 -13.31
C LEU A 219 6.96 1.20 -14.48
N ASN A 220 6.27 2.07 -15.21
CA ASN A 220 6.96 3.06 -16.04
C ASN A 220 7.00 4.42 -15.32
N LYS A 221 7.79 5.36 -15.86
CA LYS A 221 7.97 6.69 -15.30
C LYS A 221 6.66 7.44 -15.04
N ALA A 222 5.71 7.40 -15.97
CA ALA A 222 4.44 8.11 -15.83
C ALA A 222 3.64 7.58 -14.62
N ILE A 223 3.58 6.25 -14.46
CA ILE A 223 2.89 5.64 -13.33
C ILE A 223 3.65 5.87 -12.02
N ALA A 224 4.98 5.86 -12.04
CA ALA A 224 5.77 6.20 -10.86
C ALA A 224 5.49 7.64 -10.37
N LEU A 225 5.27 8.59 -11.28
CA LEU A 225 4.83 9.94 -10.93
C LEU A 225 3.42 9.96 -10.33
N GLU A 226 2.48 9.16 -10.83
CA GLU A 226 1.15 9.02 -10.22
C GLU A 226 1.25 8.52 -8.78
N VAL A 227 2.10 7.52 -8.52
CA VAL A 227 2.37 7.00 -7.16
C VAL A 227 3.00 8.08 -6.28
N ASN A 228 3.94 8.88 -6.81
CA ASN A 228 4.52 10.01 -6.08
C ASN A 228 3.48 11.09 -5.77
N GLN A 229 2.55 11.39 -6.69
CA GLN A 229 1.45 12.33 -6.47
C GLN A 229 0.47 11.83 -5.41
N ALA A 230 0.31 10.51 -5.27
CA ALA A 230 -0.42 9.90 -4.17
C ALA A 230 0.33 9.95 -2.81
N GLY A 231 1.53 10.53 -2.76
CA GLY A 231 2.28 10.75 -1.53
C GLY A 231 3.29 9.64 -1.18
N TYR A 232 3.46 8.63 -2.04
CA TYR A 232 4.39 7.53 -1.81
C TYR A 232 5.74 7.77 -2.49
N THR A 233 6.81 7.41 -1.80
CA THR A 233 8.11 7.18 -2.47
C THR A 233 8.13 5.79 -3.08
N VAL A 234 8.57 5.67 -4.33
CA VAL A 234 8.71 4.37 -4.98
C VAL A 234 9.97 3.68 -4.48
N ILE A 235 9.84 2.47 -3.96
CA ILE A 235 10.97 1.64 -3.55
C ILE A 235 11.05 0.39 -4.40
N SER A 236 12.25 0.06 -4.86
CA SER A 236 12.58 -1.22 -5.47
C SER A 236 13.45 -2.06 -4.52
N TRP A 237 14.44 -2.77 -5.05
CA TRP A 237 15.41 -3.54 -4.31
C TRP A 237 16.78 -3.41 -4.97
N THR A 238 17.85 -3.55 -4.20
CA THR A 238 19.20 -3.67 -4.75
C THR A 238 19.31 -5.02 -5.47
N TYR A 239 18.85 -6.10 -4.84
CA TYR A 239 18.76 -7.42 -5.48
C TYR A 239 17.62 -8.26 -4.88
N ASP A 240 17.19 -9.23 -5.66
CA ASP A 240 16.14 -10.19 -5.34
C ASP A 240 16.75 -11.45 -4.73
N ALA A 241 16.20 -11.94 -3.61
CA ALA A 241 16.59 -13.22 -3.03
C ALA A 241 16.09 -14.42 -3.86
N VAL A 242 15.13 -14.18 -4.74
CA VAL A 242 14.53 -15.14 -5.67
C VAL A 242 13.76 -16.25 -4.94
N ASP A 243 13.18 -15.92 -3.78
CA ASP A 243 12.40 -16.86 -2.96
C ASP A 243 10.96 -17.05 -3.47
N TRP A 244 10.53 -16.25 -4.45
CA TRP A 244 9.25 -16.41 -5.12
C TRP A 244 9.23 -17.59 -6.11
N ASP A 245 10.39 -18.06 -6.57
CA ASP A 245 10.47 -19.20 -7.49
C ASP A 245 10.28 -20.50 -6.72
N SER A 246 9.09 -21.10 -6.83
CA SER A 246 8.74 -22.34 -6.13
C SER A 246 9.64 -23.54 -6.46
N SER A 247 10.38 -23.50 -7.58
CA SER A 247 11.37 -24.53 -7.89
C SER A 247 12.67 -24.38 -7.08
N THR A 248 12.91 -23.20 -6.50
CA THR A 248 14.14 -22.86 -5.77
C THR A 248 13.94 -22.17 -4.42
N ASN A 249 12.71 -22.11 -3.89
CA ASN A 249 12.33 -21.36 -2.68
C ASN A 249 12.75 -21.97 -1.33
N GLN A 250 13.71 -22.90 -1.33
CA GLN A 250 14.24 -23.51 -0.11
C GLN A 250 15.43 -22.72 0.41
N LEU A 251 15.59 -22.63 1.73
CA LEU A 251 16.70 -21.93 2.39
C LEU A 251 18.07 -22.29 1.79
N ALA A 252 18.31 -23.58 1.55
CA ALA A 252 19.58 -24.10 1.02
C ALA A 252 19.91 -23.58 -0.39
N THR A 253 18.92 -23.11 -1.14
CA THR A 253 19.09 -22.56 -2.50
C THR A 253 19.03 -21.03 -2.49
N VAL A 254 18.10 -20.43 -1.75
CA VAL A 254 17.91 -18.97 -1.67
C VAL A 254 19.13 -18.30 -1.02
N TRP A 255 19.70 -18.88 0.04
CA TRP A 255 20.80 -18.26 0.76
C TRP A 255 22.09 -18.11 -0.07
N PRO A 256 22.58 -19.14 -0.78
CA PRO A 256 23.72 -18.97 -1.69
C PRO A 256 23.49 -17.95 -2.80
N LYS A 257 22.28 -17.91 -3.39
CA LYS A 257 21.91 -16.91 -4.41
C LYS A 257 21.97 -15.49 -3.85
N THR A 258 21.42 -15.30 -2.66
CA THR A 258 21.47 -14.02 -1.92
C THR A 258 22.91 -13.53 -1.75
N LEU A 259 23.81 -14.39 -1.25
CA LEU A 259 25.22 -14.05 -1.07
C LEU A 259 25.93 -13.79 -2.41
N GLN A 260 25.60 -14.55 -3.44
CA GLN A 260 26.16 -14.33 -4.78
C GLN A 260 25.80 -12.94 -5.33
N GLN A 261 24.56 -12.48 -5.14
CA GLN A 261 24.17 -11.13 -5.55
C GLN A 261 24.85 -10.05 -4.70
N PHE A 262 24.91 -10.25 -3.39
CA PHE A 262 25.60 -9.33 -2.48
C PHE A 262 27.08 -9.15 -2.86
N ASN A 263 27.79 -10.23 -3.22
CA ASN A 263 29.20 -10.19 -3.60
C ASN A 263 29.48 -9.45 -4.92
N LYS A 264 28.45 -9.11 -5.71
CA LYS A 264 28.58 -8.24 -6.88
C LYS A 264 28.53 -6.76 -6.52
N LEU A 265 28.08 -6.42 -5.31
CA LEU A 265 27.98 -5.04 -4.86
C LEU A 265 29.38 -4.48 -4.54
N PRO A 266 29.59 -3.17 -4.69
CA PRO A 266 30.80 -2.53 -4.21
C PRO A 266 31.04 -2.79 -2.72
N ASN A 267 32.31 -2.93 -2.32
CA ASN A 267 32.66 -3.16 -0.92
C ASN A 267 32.09 -2.06 0.00
N GLY A 268 31.40 -2.49 1.05
CA GLY A 268 30.75 -1.59 2.02
C GLY A 268 29.46 -0.94 1.50
N SER A 269 28.92 -1.42 0.37
CA SER A 269 27.60 -1.03 -0.11
C SER A 269 26.50 -1.49 0.84
N SER A 270 25.49 -0.65 1.02
CA SER A 270 24.22 -1.10 1.60
C SER A 270 23.44 -1.96 0.60
N ALA A 271 22.40 -2.64 1.07
CA ALA A 271 21.48 -3.38 0.23
C ALA A 271 20.05 -3.32 0.76
N VAL A 272 19.09 -3.10 -0.14
CA VAL A 272 17.67 -3.39 0.06
C VAL A 272 17.42 -4.76 -0.57
N ILE A 273 16.97 -5.73 0.22
CA ILE A 273 16.84 -7.12 -0.24
C ILE A 273 15.38 -7.53 -0.24
N LEU A 274 14.89 -8.00 -1.39
CA LEU A 274 13.53 -8.49 -1.58
C LEU A 274 13.38 -9.94 -1.12
N HIS A 275 12.37 -10.18 -0.31
CA HIS A 275 11.83 -11.48 0.08
C HIS A 275 10.31 -11.45 0.00
N HIS A 276 9.67 -12.62 0.11
CA HIS A 276 8.21 -12.72 0.15
C HIS A 276 7.75 -13.44 1.41
N THR A 277 6.69 -12.92 2.04
CA THR A 277 6.19 -13.47 3.32
C THR A 277 5.70 -14.91 3.17
N TRP A 278 5.03 -15.25 2.08
CA TRP A 278 4.51 -16.60 1.82
C TRP A 278 5.61 -17.66 1.63
N ALA A 279 6.83 -17.25 1.23
CA ALA A 279 7.97 -18.16 1.10
C ALA A 279 8.60 -18.52 2.46
N TYR A 280 8.29 -17.76 3.52
CA TYR A 280 8.84 -17.96 4.87
C TYR A 280 8.13 -19.08 5.63
N THR A 281 8.42 -20.31 5.25
CA THR A 281 7.86 -21.53 5.86
C THR A 281 8.99 -22.50 6.23
N SER A 282 8.70 -23.53 7.04
CA SER A 282 9.68 -24.54 7.44
C SER A 282 10.30 -25.30 6.27
N THR A 283 9.55 -25.51 5.19
CA THR A 283 10.04 -26.11 3.93
C THR A 283 10.56 -25.07 2.95
N GLY A 284 10.35 -23.78 3.22
CA GLY A 284 10.78 -22.66 2.40
C GLY A 284 12.05 -22.00 2.95
N THR A 285 11.96 -20.69 3.21
CA THR A 285 13.11 -19.86 3.60
C THR A 285 13.29 -19.65 5.10
N LYS A 286 12.50 -20.32 5.97
CA LYS A 286 12.65 -20.18 7.43
C LYS A 286 14.08 -20.48 7.87
N GLY A 287 14.67 -19.57 8.65
CA GLY A 287 16.09 -19.59 9.03
C GLY A 287 16.97 -18.61 8.26
N ILE A 288 16.49 -18.02 7.16
CA ILE A 288 17.27 -17.05 6.37
C ILE A 288 17.65 -15.79 7.17
N ILE A 289 16.78 -15.36 8.10
CA ILE A 289 17.05 -14.23 9.01
C ILE A 289 18.29 -14.49 9.87
N ALA A 290 18.42 -15.70 10.43
CA ALA A 290 19.60 -16.09 11.20
C ALA A 290 20.86 -16.14 10.32
N ASN A 291 20.75 -16.63 9.08
CA ASN A 291 21.85 -16.61 8.13
C ASN A 291 22.33 -15.19 7.83
N TYR A 292 21.41 -14.25 7.60
CA TYR A 292 21.75 -12.84 7.46
C TYR A 292 22.50 -12.33 8.69
N LYS A 293 21.96 -12.54 9.88
CA LYS A 293 22.59 -12.08 11.13
C LYS A 293 24.02 -12.59 11.26
N ASN A 294 24.20 -13.90 11.09
CA ASN A 294 25.47 -14.58 11.29
C ASN A 294 26.53 -14.14 10.26
N TYR A 295 26.12 -13.85 9.03
CA TYR A 295 27.05 -13.42 7.99
C TYR A 295 27.40 -11.94 8.08
N PHE A 296 26.39 -11.07 8.20
CA PHE A 296 26.57 -9.63 8.04
C PHE A 296 26.98 -8.91 9.31
N ALA A 297 26.54 -9.36 10.50
CA ALA A 297 26.88 -8.67 11.75
C ALA A 297 28.40 -8.67 12.05
N PRO A 298 29.14 -9.79 11.89
CA PRO A 298 30.61 -9.78 12.07
C PRO A 298 31.35 -8.87 11.07
N LEU A 299 30.75 -8.60 9.92
CA LEU A 299 31.28 -7.68 8.91
C LEU A 299 30.98 -6.21 9.24
N GLY A 300 30.29 -5.94 10.35
CA GLY A 300 29.91 -4.61 10.82
C GLY A 300 28.69 -4.04 10.11
N TYR A 301 27.79 -4.89 9.61
CA TYR A 301 26.52 -4.44 9.04
C TYR A 301 25.42 -4.33 10.10
N GLU A 302 24.59 -3.31 9.93
CA GLU A 302 23.39 -3.09 10.72
C GLU A 302 22.13 -3.44 9.92
N PHE A 303 21.07 -3.85 10.61
CA PHE A 303 19.79 -4.21 10.01
C PHE A 303 18.76 -3.12 10.27
N VAL A 304 18.32 -2.46 9.20
CA VAL A 304 17.51 -1.24 9.26
C VAL A 304 16.17 -1.42 8.56
N THR A 305 15.24 -0.53 8.85
CA THR A 305 14.01 -0.40 8.07
C THR A 305 14.27 0.37 6.77
N VAL A 306 13.37 0.21 5.79
CA VAL A 306 13.39 0.97 4.55
C VAL A 306 13.15 2.46 4.78
N ASN A 307 12.43 2.82 5.85
CA ASN A 307 12.28 4.23 6.24
C ASN A 307 13.63 4.85 6.64
N GLN A 308 14.39 4.18 7.51
CA GLN A 308 15.74 4.62 7.89
C GLN A 308 16.71 4.63 6.70
N CYS A 309 16.64 3.60 5.85
CA CYS A 309 17.41 3.50 4.62
C CYS A 309 17.19 4.73 3.71
N PHE A 310 15.92 5.09 3.49
CA PHE A 310 15.55 6.22 2.65
C PHE A 310 15.99 7.56 3.26
N ASP A 311 15.69 7.80 4.53
CA ASP A 311 16.08 9.05 5.22
C ASP A 311 17.60 9.27 5.12
N ALA A 312 18.38 8.21 5.32
CA ALA A 312 19.83 8.28 5.29
C ALA A 312 20.39 8.45 3.87
N CYS A 313 19.77 7.89 2.83
CA CYS A 313 20.24 8.08 1.46
C CYS A 313 19.85 9.45 0.90
N LEU A 314 18.72 10.01 1.34
CA LEU A 314 18.33 11.39 1.06
C LEU A 314 19.35 12.38 1.63
N ALA A 315 19.79 12.14 2.88
CA ALA A 315 20.84 12.94 3.50
C ALA A 315 22.17 12.90 2.72
N ASP A 316 22.50 11.76 2.10
CA ASP A 316 23.71 11.60 1.28
C ASP A 316 23.59 12.23 -0.12
N GLY A 317 22.39 12.58 -0.58
CA GLY A 317 22.19 13.05 -1.95
C GLY A 317 22.28 11.95 -3.02
N ASN A 318 22.34 10.66 -2.63
CA ASN A 318 22.22 9.55 -3.57
C ASN A 318 21.51 8.33 -2.95
N CYS A 319 20.36 7.99 -3.51
CA CYS A 319 19.52 6.86 -3.11
C CYS A 319 19.55 5.68 -4.10
N LYS A 320 20.47 5.71 -5.06
CA LYS A 320 20.48 4.76 -6.17
C LYS A 320 21.83 4.10 -6.36
N LEU A 321 21.78 2.77 -6.49
CA LEU A 321 22.89 1.96 -6.98
C LEU A 321 22.58 1.52 -8.42
N SER A 322 23.29 2.11 -9.38
CA SER A 322 23.09 1.86 -10.82
C SER A 322 23.46 0.42 -11.21
N GLY A 323 22.69 -0.17 -12.13
CA GLY A 323 22.91 -1.55 -12.60
C GLY A 323 22.35 -2.64 -11.69
N PHE A 324 21.57 -2.25 -10.68
CA PHE A 324 20.97 -3.14 -9.68
C PHE A 324 19.47 -2.87 -9.53
N GLY A 325 18.70 -3.93 -9.22
CA GLY A 325 17.24 -3.90 -9.19
C GLY A 325 16.59 -3.68 -10.56
N PRO A 326 15.25 -3.72 -10.65
CA PRO A 326 14.54 -3.27 -11.82
C PRO A 326 14.77 -1.76 -11.98
N GLY A 327 15.70 -1.41 -12.86
CA GLY A 327 16.11 -0.04 -13.21
C GLY A 327 15.06 0.73 -14.03
N VAL A 328 13.77 0.45 -13.80
CA VAL A 328 12.66 0.96 -14.63
C VAL A 328 12.44 2.48 -14.46
N TYR A 329 13.23 3.12 -13.60
CA TYR A 329 13.17 4.56 -13.29
C TYR A 329 14.36 5.34 -13.85
N ASP A 330 15.20 4.69 -14.66
CA ASP A 330 16.53 5.19 -15.03
C ASP A 330 16.56 5.93 -16.37
N ASN A 331 15.49 5.78 -17.16
CA ASN A 331 15.33 6.38 -18.49
C ASN A 331 14.06 7.26 -18.51
#